data_AF-A0A392SU03-F1
#
_entry.id   AF-A0A392SU03-F1
#
_cell.length_a   1.000
_cell.length_b   1.000
_cell.length_c   1.000
_cell.angle_alpha   90.00
_cell.angle_beta   90.00
_cell.angle_gamma   90.00
#
_symmetry.space_group_name_H-M   'P 1'
#
loop_
_entity.id
_entity.type
_entity.pdbx_description
1 polymer ?
#
loop_
_entity_poly.entity_id
_entity_poly.type
_entity_poly.pdbx_seq_one_letter_code
_entity_poly.pdbx_strand_id
1 'polypeptide(L)'
;MVYRTEAVIPVEVGEPSRRTEQPLDEEMNNEVLREELDLVEEIRTGASFREATLKQMIAARHDTKVLKREFKVGSLVLRRNAKDSHEGKLAANWE
;
A
#
# COMPACT_ATOMS: atom_id res chain seq x y z
N MET A 1 0.06 -32.60 -47.21
CA MET A 1 0.13 -31.26 -47.83
C MET A 1 -0.72 -30.32 -47.00
N VAL A 2 -0.12 -29.21 -46.58
CA VAL A 2 -0.64 -28.22 -45.62
C VAL A 2 -1.42 -27.16 -46.38
N TYR A 3 -2.66 -26.89 -45.99
CA TYR A 3 -3.35 -25.63 -46.26
C TYR A 3 -4.24 -25.35 -45.05
N ARG A 4 -3.64 -24.94 -43.92
CA ARG A 4 -3.55 -23.53 -43.51
C ARG A 4 -4.89 -22.83 -43.72
N THR A 5 -5.79 -23.01 -42.76
CA THR A 5 -6.99 -22.18 -42.59
C THR A 5 -6.53 -20.73 -42.60
N GLU A 6 -6.89 -19.99 -43.65
CA GLU A 6 -6.65 -18.57 -43.72
C GLU A 6 -7.43 -17.91 -42.57
N ALA A 7 -6.70 -17.42 -41.58
CA ALA A 7 -7.29 -16.52 -40.59
C ALA A 7 -7.68 -15.25 -41.32
N VAL A 8 -8.99 -15.02 -41.46
CA VAL A 8 -9.54 -13.76 -41.97
C VAL A 8 -9.22 -12.69 -40.93
N ILE A 9 -8.26 -11.84 -41.23
CA ILE A 9 -8.00 -10.63 -40.44
C ILE A 9 -9.24 -9.76 -40.62
N PRO A 10 -9.97 -9.39 -39.54
CA PRO A 10 -11.04 -8.42 -39.68
C PRO A 10 -10.40 -7.15 -40.20
N VAL A 11 -10.86 -6.67 -41.36
CA VAL A 11 -10.43 -5.37 -41.84
C VAL A 11 -10.85 -4.39 -40.74
N GLU A 12 -9.88 -3.67 -40.17
CA GLU A 12 -10.18 -2.54 -39.33
C GLU A 12 -10.88 -1.53 -40.25
N VAL A 13 -12.22 -1.62 -40.34
CA VAL A 13 -13.03 -0.52 -40.83
C VAL A 13 -12.89 0.52 -39.74
N GLY A 14 -11.81 1.30 -39.83
CA GLY A 14 -11.65 2.54 -39.09
C GLY A 14 -12.72 3.49 -39.59
N GLU A 15 -13.97 3.26 -39.20
CA GLU A 15 -14.96 4.32 -39.24
C GLU A 15 -14.33 5.46 -38.45
N PRO A 16 -14.13 6.62 -39.09
CA PRO A 16 -13.49 7.72 -38.43
C PRO A 16 -14.44 8.14 -37.29
N SER A 17 -14.07 7.74 -36.07
CA SER A 17 -14.85 8.13 -34.90
C SER A 17 -14.72 9.65 -34.76
N ARG A 18 -15.67 10.29 -34.06
CA ARG A 18 -15.54 11.73 -33.75
C ARG A 18 -14.19 12.11 -33.12
N ARG A 19 -13.50 11.16 -32.48
CA ARG A 19 -12.15 11.34 -31.92
C ARG A 19 -11.04 11.44 -32.99
N THR A 20 -11.29 10.89 -34.18
CA THR A 20 -10.35 10.85 -35.32
C THR A 20 -10.65 11.95 -36.34
N GLU A 21 -11.92 12.37 -36.47
CA GLU A 21 -12.34 13.42 -37.43
C GLU A 21 -12.13 14.85 -36.92
N GLN A 22 -12.17 15.04 -35.59
CA GLN A 22 -12.15 16.36 -34.99
C GLN A 22 -10.83 16.54 -34.24
N PRO A 23 -10.05 17.61 -34.52
CA PRO A 23 -8.87 17.94 -33.71
C PRO A 23 -9.33 18.11 -32.27
N LEU A 24 -8.88 17.22 -31.38
CA LEU A 24 -9.06 17.41 -29.96
C LEU A 24 -8.19 18.61 -29.53
N ASP A 25 -8.69 19.42 -28.62
CA ASP A 25 -7.91 20.48 -28.01
C ASP A 25 -6.84 19.85 -27.10
N GLU A 26 -5.68 19.55 -27.71
CA GLU A 26 -4.57 18.86 -27.05
C GLU A 26 -4.01 19.67 -25.88
N GLU A 27 -4.06 21.01 -25.97
CA GLU A 27 -3.61 21.90 -24.90
C GLU A 27 -4.52 21.78 -23.68
N MET A 28 -5.83 21.88 -23.89
CA MET A 28 -6.83 21.70 -22.84
C MET A 28 -6.79 20.28 -22.24
N ASN A 29 -6.61 19.25 -23.05
CA ASN A 29 -6.49 17.87 -22.54
C ASN A 29 -5.22 17.67 -21.71
N ASN A 30 -4.10 18.26 -22.13
CA ASN A 30 -2.85 18.22 -21.35
C ASN A 30 -2.97 19.00 -20.03
N GLU A 31 -3.67 20.13 -20.04
CA GLU A 31 -3.95 20.91 -18.83
C GLU A 31 -4.78 20.10 -17.83
N VAL A 32 -5.92 19.56 -18.26
CA VAL A 32 -6.78 18.71 -17.43
C VAL A 32 -6.03 17.50 -16.88
N LEU A 33 -5.20 16.86 -17.71
CA LEU A 33 -4.38 15.73 -17.28
C LEU A 33 -3.36 16.11 -16.20
N ARG A 34 -2.74 17.30 -16.30
CA ARG A 34 -1.81 17.80 -15.29
C ARG A 34 -2.52 18.11 -13.98
N GLU A 35 -3.67 18.78 -14.03
CA GLU A 35 -4.48 19.07 -12.84
C GLU A 35 -4.91 17.80 -12.11
N GLU A 36 -5.32 16.75 -12.85
CA GLU A 36 -5.67 15.47 -12.26
C GLU A 36 -4.47 14.82 -11.56
N LEU A 37 -3.29 14.87 -12.19
CA LEU A 37 -2.05 14.36 -11.61
C LEU A 37 -1.69 15.10 -10.32
N ASP A 38 -1.72 16.44 -10.34
CA ASP A 38 -1.40 17.28 -9.19
C ASP A 38 -2.34 16.97 -8.01
N LEU A 39 -3.63 16.80 -8.28
CA LEU A 39 -4.61 16.41 -7.25
C LEU A 39 -4.28 15.05 -6.63
N VAL A 40 -3.91 14.07 -7.45
CA VAL A 40 -3.51 12.74 -6.96
C VAL A 40 -2.26 12.81 -6.09
N GLU A 41 -1.27 13.62 -6.49
CA GLU A 41 -0.05 13.83 -5.72
C GLU A 41 -0.30 14.55 -4.40
N GLU A 42 -1.18 15.55 -4.38
CA GLU A 42 -1.57 16.27 -3.17
C GLU A 42 -2.25 15.32 -2.17
N ILE A 43 -3.21 14.51 -2.64
CA ILE A 43 -3.89 13.51 -1.81
C ILE A 43 -2.90 12.50 -1.25
N ARG A 44 -1.99 11.98 -2.09
CA ARG A 44 -0.98 11.00 -1.65
C ARG A 44 -0.03 11.60 -0.63
N THR A 45 0.41 12.83 -0.82
CA THR A 45 1.30 13.54 0.10
C THR A 45 0.60 13.80 1.43
N GLY A 46 -0.66 14.26 1.40
CA GLY A 46 -1.48 14.45 2.59
C GLY A 46 -1.71 13.14 3.36
N ALA A 47 -1.97 12.03 2.66
CA ALA A 47 -2.10 10.72 3.27
C ALA A 47 -0.78 10.26 3.93
N SER A 48 0.34 10.40 3.22
CA SER A 48 1.68 10.03 3.71
C SER A 48 2.06 10.84 4.96
N PHE A 49 1.74 12.14 4.99
CA PHE A 49 1.98 13.00 6.14
C PHE A 49 1.16 12.56 7.38
N ARG A 50 -0.12 12.24 7.18
CA ARG A 50 -0.99 11.72 8.26
C ARG A 50 -0.49 10.39 8.78
N GLU A 51 -0.06 9.49 7.89
CA GLU A 51 0.49 8.19 8.27
C GLU A 51 1.77 8.35 9.11
N ALA A 52 2.71 9.19 8.65
CA ALA A 52 3.95 9.47 9.37
C ALA A 52 3.67 10.05 10.77
N THR A 53 2.76 11.02 10.85
CA THR A 53 2.33 11.63 12.11
C THR A 53 1.73 10.58 13.06
N LEU A 54 0.83 9.73 12.56
CA LEU A 54 0.21 8.68 13.36
C LEU A 54 1.24 7.68 13.88
N LYS A 55 2.17 7.22 13.03
CA LYS A 55 3.26 6.32 13.43
C LYS A 55 4.12 6.94 14.53
N GLN A 56 4.47 8.22 14.40
CA GLN A 56 5.25 8.94 15.40
C GLN A 56 4.51 9.05 16.74
N MET A 57 3.21 9.37 16.72
CA MET A 57 2.39 9.42 17.92
C MET A 57 2.28 8.06 18.62
N ILE A 58 2.13 6.97 17.85
CA ILE A 58 2.10 5.60 18.38
C ILE A 58 3.44 5.24 19.02
N ALA A 59 4.55 5.54 18.35
CA ALA A 59 5.89 5.30 18.88
C ALA A 59 6.12 6.07 20.18
N ALA A 60 5.80 7.36 20.22
CA ALA A 60 5.92 8.18 21.43
C ALA A 60 5.06 7.65 22.59
N ARG A 61 3.82 7.21 22.31
CA ARG A 61 2.93 6.61 23.30
C ARG A 61 3.44 5.25 23.82
N HIS A 62 4.08 4.48 22.95
CA HIS A 62 4.73 3.24 23.35
C HIS A 62 5.93 3.53 24.25
N ASP A 63 6.84 4.39 23.79
CA ASP A 63 8.11 4.67 24.46
C ASP A 63 7.93 5.34 25.83
N THR A 64 6.92 6.20 25.98
CA THR A 64 6.55 6.77 27.29
C THR A 64 6.12 5.72 28.32
N LYS A 65 5.59 4.57 27.88
CA LYS A 65 5.20 3.46 28.76
C LYS A 65 6.31 2.43 28.97
N VAL A 66 7.35 2.46 28.15
CA VAL A 66 8.47 1.53 28.24
C VAL A 66 9.47 2.06 29.26
N LEU A 67 9.49 1.43 30.44
CA LEU A 67 10.63 1.57 31.34
C LEU A 67 11.80 0.76 30.77
N LYS A 68 12.91 1.44 30.43
CA LYS A 68 14.16 0.76 30.10
C LYS A 68 14.66 0.01 31.33
N ARG A 69 14.94 -1.28 31.18
CA ARG A 69 15.52 -2.15 32.21
C ARG A 69 16.85 -2.68 31.70
N GLU A 70 17.89 -2.50 32.50
CA GLU A 70 19.22 -3.06 32.24
C GLU A 70 19.37 -4.38 33.00
N PHE A 71 19.91 -5.39 32.33
CA PHE A 71 20.18 -6.71 32.91
C PHE A 71 21.67 -7.01 32.81
N LYS A 72 22.23 -7.66 33.84
CA LYS A 72 23.63 -8.08 33.86
C LYS A 72 23.72 -9.59 33.59
N VAL A 73 24.89 -10.05 33.17
CA VAL A 73 25.16 -11.49 33.08
C VAL A 73 24.93 -12.12 34.46
N GLY A 74 24.08 -13.14 34.52
CA GLY A 74 23.63 -13.77 35.76
C GLY A 74 22.35 -13.20 36.38
N SER A 75 21.75 -12.15 35.80
CA SER A 75 20.41 -11.70 36.19
C SER A 75 19.34 -12.70 35.74
N LEU A 76 18.55 -13.21 36.69
CA LEU A 76 17.37 -14.01 36.40
C LEU A 76 16.22 -13.09 35.96
N VAL A 77 15.62 -13.41 34.82
CA VAL A 77 14.48 -12.68 34.26
C VAL A 77 13.40 -13.67 33.86
N LEU A 78 12.15 -13.32 34.14
CA LEU A 78 11.01 -14.11 33.70
C LEU A 78 10.58 -13.65 32.30
N ARG A 79 10.56 -14.59 31.36
CA ARG A 79 10.04 -14.42 30.00
C ARG A 79 8.54 -14.70 30.01
N ARG A 80 7.76 -13.94 29.24
CA ARG A 80 6.36 -14.31 29.01
C ARG A 80 6.33 -15.61 28.19
N ASN A 81 5.63 -16.63 28.68
CA ASN A 81 5.47 -17.86 27.89
C ASN A 81 4.59 -17.61 26.66
N ALA A 82 4.90 -18.31 25.57
CA ALA A 82 3.95 -18.41 24.47
C ALA A 82 2.80 -19.29 24.99
N LYS A 83 1.60 -18.72 25.15
CA LYS A 83 0.43 -19.52 25.55
C LYS A 83 0.16 -20.57 24.47
N ASP A 84 0.70 -21.77 24.68
CA ASP A 84 0.24 -22.92 23.92
C ASP A 84 -1.18 -23.23 24.37
N SER A 85 -2.08 -23.38 23.40
CA SER A 85 -3.52 -23.65 23.63
C SER A 85 -3.76 -24.87 24.54
N HIS A 86 -2.74 -25.71 24.75
CA HIS A 86 -2.77 -26.92 25.57
C HIS A 86 -2.60 -26.69 27.07
N GLU A 87 -2.05 -25.55 27.52
CA GLU A 87 -1.73 -25.33 28.93
C GLU A 87 -2.92 -24.79 29.77
N GLY A 88 -4.02 -24.44 29.10
CA GLY A 88 -5.25 -24.01 29.76
C GLY A 88 -5.16 -22.64 30.44
N LYS A 89 -6.28 -22.17 30.98
CA LYS A 89 -6.43 -20.80 31.51
C LYS A 89 -5.60 -20.52 32.78
N LEU A 90 -5.14 -21.58 33.46
CA LEU A 90 -4.47 -21.51 34.77
C LEU A 90 -2.96 -21.72 34.70
N ALA A 91 -2.38 -21.88 33.52
CA ALA A 91 -0.93 -21.96 33.39
C ALA A 91 -0.26 -20.63 33.76
N ALA A 92 0.96 -20.73 34.29
CA ALA A 92 1.77 -19.56 34.59
C ALA A 92 1.95 -18.72 33.30
N ASN A 93 1.84 -17.40 33.39
CA ASN A 93 2.03 -16.52 32.22
C ASN A 93 3.51 -16.14 31.99
N TRP A 94 4.40 -16.68 32.81
CA TRP A 94 5.80 -16.30 32.90
C TRP A 94 6.63 -17.55 33.23
N GLU A 95 7.77 -17.70 32.55
CA GLU A 95 8.77 -18.75 32.71
C GLU A 95 10.17 -18.16 32.92
#